data_AF-A0A2V5Q022-F1
#
_entry.id   AF-A0A2V5Q022-F1
#
_cell.length_a   1.000
_cell.length_b   1.000
_cell.length_c   1.000
_cell.angle_alpha   90.00
_cell.angle_beta   90.00
_cell.angle_gamma   90.00
#
_symmetry.space_group_name_H-M   'P 1'
#
loop_
_entity.id
_entity.type
_entity.pdbx_description
1 polymer ?
#
loop_
_entity_poly.entity_id
_entity_poly.type
_entity_poly.pdbx_seq_one_letter_code
_entity_poly.pdbx_strand_id
1 'polypeptide(L)'
;EVDTDGIYFVPPVDATPRRVGNGKETRRGAASTIDELQKALAKELPPGIDVEIDEQFDAMFSYKAKNYALLTKDGDMIIKGGALKSRGLEKFQRVFLEEMIKLIMEGKPEAIADLRNGFERKIRNGEWNIDMLMKTDTLQDSLDKYRSKIAGSARNRAAAYELALVSGRSYKPGDQISYYIKATPKKVPAYEAAKLASDFDTQNRDENVDYYVAKLDELVKKFSGLTEAASAPKQESLAL
;
A
#
# COMPACT_ATOMS: atom_id res chain seq x y z
N GLU A 1 -14.44 -10.81 1.73
CA GLU A 1 -14.14 -9.82 2.78
C GLU A 1 -15.46 -9.35 3.39
N VAL A 2 -15.56 -9.29 4.71
CA VAL A 2 -16.72 -8.70 5.39
C VAL A 2 -16.25 -7.40 6.03
N ASP A 3 -16.91 -6.29 5.71
CA ASP A 3 -16.70 -4.99 6.35
C ASP A 3 -18.00 -4.53 7.02
N THR A 4 -17.95 -3.45 7.78
CA THR A 4 -19.07 -2.96 8.60
C THR A 4 -20.30 -2.62 7.76
N ASP A 5 -20.09 -2.25 6.49
CA ASP A 5 -21.12 -1.74 5.60
C ASP A 5 -21.42 -2.68 4.40
N GLY A 6 -20.82 -3.88 4.35
CA GLY A 6 -21.06 -4.80 3.23
C GLY A 6 -20.15 -6.01 3.16
N ILE A 7 -20.47 -6.90 2.20
CA ILE A 7 -19.74 -8.15 1.96
C ILE A 7 -19.23 -8.16 0.51
N TYR A 8 -17.92 -8.33 0.35
CA TYR A 8 -17.30 -8.63 -0.94
C TYR A 8 -17.13 -10.14 -1.07
N PHE A 9 -17.66 -10.70 -2.16
CA PHE A 9 -17.56 -12.12 -2.46
C PHE A 9 -17.36 -12.32 -3.97
N VAL A 10 -16.77 -13.45 -4.33
CA VAL A 10 -16.71 -13.90 -5.73
C VAL A 10 -17.88 -14.87 -5.92
N PRO A 11 -18.83 -14.59 -6.84
CA PRO A 11 -19.93 -15.51 -7.09
C PRO A 11 -19.36 -16.84 -7.59
N PRO A 12 -19.96 -17.99 -7.20
CA PRO A 12 -19.57 -19.26 -7.77
C PRO A 12 -19.85 -19.22 -9.27
N VAL A 13 -18.79 -19.17 -10.08
CA VAL A 13 -18.88 -19.39 -11.52
C VAL A 13 -19.00 -20.89 -11.72
N ASP A 14 -20.09 -21.34 -12.34
CA ASP A 14 -20.17 -22.69 -12.88
C ASP A 14 -18.99 -22.88 -13.84
N ALA A 15 -17.96 -23.60 -13.39
CA ALA A 15 -16.78 -23.95 -14.19
C ALA A 15 -17.10 -24.92 -15.35
N THR A 16 -18.38 -25.20 -15.62
CA THR A 16 -18.80 -26.05 -16.72
C THR A 16 -19.19 -25.19 -17.93
N PRO A 17 -18.43 -25.26 -19.05
CA PRO A 17 -18.90 -24.69 -20.30
C PRO A 17 -20.16 -25.43 -20.74
N ARG A 18 -21.33 -24.83 -20.55
CA ARG A 18 -22.58 -25.38 -21.06
C ARG A 18 -22.71 -24.99 -22.53
N ARG A 19 -22.59 -25.97 -23.43
CA ARG A 19 -22.83 -25.77 -24.87
C ARG A 19 -24.25 -25.23 -25.06
N VAL A 20 -24.38 -23.97 -25.49
CA VAL A 20 -25.64 -23.43 -25.96
C VAL A 20 -25.75 -23.76 -27.44
N GLY A 21 -26.60 -24.74 -27.77
CA GLY A 21 -27.32 -24.96 -29.04
C GLY A 21 -26.59 -24.97 -30.39
N ASN A 22 -25.66 -24.05 -30.67
CA ASN A 22 -25.08 -23.79 -31.99
C ASN A 22 -23.54 -23.67 -31.97
N GLY A 23 -22.85 -24.52 -31.22
CA GLY A 23 -21.41 -24.76 -31.41
C GLY A 23 -20.44 -23.60 -31.15
N LYS A 24 -20.90 -22.45 -30.67
CA LYS A 24 -20.04 -21.37 -30.15
C LYS A 24 -19.96 -21.46 -28.64
N GLU A 25 -18.74 -21.57 -28.12
CA GLU A 25 -18.45 -21.32 -26.71
C GLU A 25 -18.66 -19.83 -26.42
N THR A 26 -19.83 -19.46 -25.92
CA THR A 26 -20.03 -18.16 -25.29
C THR A 26 -19.93 -18.36 -23.79
N ARG A 27 -18.91 -17.78 -23.14
CA ARG A 27 -19.00 -17.50 -21.70
C ARG A 27 -20.28 -16.69 -21.51
N ARG A 28 -21.29 -17.24 -20.84
CA ARG A 28 -22.50 -16.48 -20.48
C ARG A 28 -22.00 -15.25 -19.73
N GLY A 29 -22.29 -14.05 -20.25
CA GLY A 29 -21.82 -12.81 -19.65
C GLY A 29 -22.29 -12.69 -18.20
N ALA A 30 -21.42 -12.19 -17.33
CA ALA A 30 -21.65 -12.03 -15.89
C ALA A 30 -22.98 -11.31 -15.52
N ALA A 31 -23.60 -10.59 -16.45
CA ALA A 31 -24.90 -9.97 -16.24
C ALA A 31 -26.03 -10.99 -15.96
N SER A 32 -26.05 -12.16 -16.64
CA SER A 32 -27.07 -13.17 -16.37
C SER A 32 -26.92 -13.83 -15.00
N THR A 33 -25.72 -13.86 -14.43
CA THR A 33 -25.47 -14.49 -13.12
C THR A 33 -25.78 -13.58 -11.94
N ILE A 34 -25.69 -12.26 -12.10
CA ILE A 34 -25.82 -11.31 -10.98
C ILE A 34 -27.28 -11.09 -10.59
N ASP A 35 -28.17 -10.85 -11.57
CA ASP A 35 -29.61 -10.76 -11.31
C ASP A 35 -30.19 -12.09 -10.82
N GLU A 36 -29.70 -13.22 -11.37
CA GLU A 36 -30.09 -14.56 -10.93
C GLU A 36 -29.62 -14.82 -9.49
N LEU A 37 -28.39 -14.42 -9.15
CA LEU A 37 -27.86 -14.52 -7.80
C LEU A 37 -28.63 -13.65 -6.81
N GLN A 38 -28.91 -12.39 -7.16
CA GLN A 38 -29.69 -11.49 -6.32
C GLN A 38 -31.08 -12.06 -6.04
N LYS A 39 -31.75 -12.57 -7.08
CA LYS A 39 -33.07 -13.22 -6.95
C LYS A 39 -33.01 -14.51 -6.14
N ALA A 40 -31.94 -15.29 -6.25
CA ALA A 40 -31.76 -16.50 -5.44
C ALA A 40 -31.53 -16.14 -3.98
N LEU A 41 -30.67 -15.16 -3.69
CA LEU A 41 -30.38 -14.70 -2.34
C LEU A 41 -31.62 -14.11 -1.67
N ALA A 42 -32.39 -13.29 -2.39
CA ALA A 42 -33.64 -12.71 -1.86
C ALA A 42 -34.69 -13.76 -1.44
N LYS A 43 -34.66 -14.98 -2.02
CA LYS A 43 -35.58 -16.06 -1.62
C LYS A 43 -35.19 -16.74 -0.31
N GLU A 44 -33.91 -16.71 0.05
CA GLU A 44 -33.40 -17.33 1.27
C GLU A 44 -33.44 -16.37 2.47
N LEU A 45 -33.68 -15.08 2.25
CA LEU A 45 -33.67 -14.06 3.29
C LEU A 45 -35.03 -13.92 4.00
N PRO A 46 -35.03 -13.64 5.32
CA PRO A 46 -36.24 -13.35 6.07
C PRO A 46 -37.04 -12.16 5.51
N PRO A 47 -38.37 -12.12 5.71
CA PRO A 47 -39.18 -10.97 5.35
C PRO A 47 -38.66 -9.66 5.95
N GLY A 48 -38.56 -8.62 5.11
CA GLY A 48 -38.07 -7.30 5.49
C GLY A 48 -36.56 -7.09 5.36
N ILE A 49 -35.82 -8.07 4.82
CA ILE A 49 -34.40 -7.95 4.47
C ILE A 49 -34.25 -8.01 2.96
N ASP A 50 -33.78 -6.92 2.36
CA ASP A 50 -33.43 -6.83 0.95
C ASP A 50 -31.92 -6.74 0.77
N VAL A 51 -31.37 -7.38 -0.27
CA VAL A 51 -29.96 -7.28 -0.64
C VAL A 51 -29.84 -6.64 -2.02
N GLU A 52 -29.04 -5.59 -2.07
CA GLU A 52 -28.66 -4.88 -3.29
C GLU A 52 -27.21 -5.22 -3.66
N ILE A 53 -26.96 -5.39 -4.94
CA ILE A 53 -25.60 -5.55 -5.47
C ILE A 53 -25.15 -4.17 -5.92
N ASP A 54 -24.32 -3.54 -5.09
CA ASP A 54 -23.88 -2.16 -5.25
C ASP A 54 -22.88 -1.99 -6.40
N GLU A 55 -21.71 -2.63 -6.29
CA GLU A 55 -20.61 -2.47 -7.26
C GLU A 55 -19.97 -3.80 -7.66
N GLN A 56 -19.32 -3.82 -8.83
CA GLN A 56 -18.57 -4.96 -9.36
C GLN A 56 -17.12 -4.55 -9.66
N PHE A 57 -16.20 -5.42 -9.26
CA PHE A 57 -14.76 -5.23 -9.42
C PHE A 57 -14.15 -6.40 -10.17
N ASP A 58 -13.11 -6.12 -10.96
CA ASP A 58 -12.38 -7.14 -11.72
C ASP A 58 -11.49 -7.99 -10.81
N ALA A 59 -10.96 -7.39 -9.74
CA ALA A 59 -10.18 -8.08 -8.74
C ALA A 59 -10.28 -7.41 -7.37
N MET A 60 -10.02 -8.20 -6.33
CA MET A 60 -9.89 -7.73 -4.96
C MET A 60 -8.61 -8.29 -4.35
N PHE A 61 -7.85 -7.43 -3.68
CA PHE A 61 -6.69 -7.81 -2.88
C PHE A 61 -7.00 -7.56 -1.41
N SER A 62 -7.12 -8.62 -0.60
CA SER A 62 -7.32 -8.49 0.86
C SER A 62 -6.01 -8.81 1.59
N TYR A 63 -5.61 -7.92 2.51
CA TYR A 63 -4.38 -8.08 3.31
C TYR A 63 -4.69 -8.44 4.76
N LYS A 64 -5.55 -7.66 5.40
CA LYS A 64 -6.06 -7.84 6.77
C LYS A 64 -7.45 -7.24 6.83
N ALA A 65 -8.23 -7.61 7.84
CA ALA A 65 -9.55 -7.01 8.08
C ALA A 65 -9.50 -5.48 7.91
N LYS A 66 -10.42 -4.94 7.10
CA LYS A 66 -10.54 -3.50 6.76
C LYS A 66 -9.35 -2.90 5.99
N ASN A 67 -8.47 -3.73 5.43
CA ASN A 67 -7.32 -3.31 4.63
C ASN A 67 -7.26 -4.13 3.34
N TYR A 68 -7.88 -3.57 2.30
CA TYR A 68 -8.04 -4.21 1.00
C TYR A 68 -7.95 -3.18 -0.13
N ALA A 69 -7.71 -3.67 -1.35
CA ALA A 69 -7.77 -2.91 -2.57
C ALA A 69 -8.75 -3.55 -3.56
N LEU A 70 -9.43 -2.72 -4.34
CA LEU A 70 -10.41 -3.10 -5.35
C LEU A 70 -9.95 -2.57 -6.71
N LEU A 71 -10.00 -3.40 -7.74
CA LEU A 71 -9.69 -3.02 -9.11
C LEU A 71 -11.01 -2.88 -9.87
N THR A 72 -11.30 -1.66 -10.28
CA THR A 72 -12.49 -1.34 -11.08
C THR A 72 -12.34 -1.84 -12.51
N LYS A 73 -13.46 -1.94 -13.24
CA LYS A 73 -13.47 -2.34 -14.66
C LYS A 73 -12.73 -1.36 -15.58
N ASP A 74 -12.60 -0.11 -15.15
CA ASP A 74 -11.86 0.93 -15.87
C ASP A 74 -10.34 0.86 -15.61
N GLY A 75 -9.89 -0.06 -14.75
CA GLY A 75 -8.48 -0.26 -14.41
C GLY A 75 -7.97 0.64 -13.28
N ASP A 76 -8.85 1.39 -12.61
CA ASP A 76 -8.53 2.18 -11.43
C ASP A 76 -8.52 1.31 -10.18
N MET A 77 -7.57 1.57 -9.28
CA MET A 77 -7.44 0.86 -8.02
C MET A 77 -7.91 1.72 -6.84
N ILE A 78 -8.86 1.20 -6.07
CA ILE A 78 -9.40 1.84 -4.87
C ILE A 78 -8.81 1.15 -3.64
N ILE A 79 -8.02 1.88 -2.85
CA ILE A 79 -7.44 1.38 -1.60
C ILE A 79 -8.32 1.76 -0.40
N LYS A 80 -8.73 0.76 0.39
CA LYS A 80 -9.43 0.91 1.67
C LYS A 80 -8.51 0.46 2.82
N GLY A 81 -8.63 1.15 3.95
CA GLY A 81 -7.79 0.90 5.13
C GLY A 81 -6.50 1.71 5.20
N GLY A 82 -6.01 1.90 6.42
CA GLY A 82 -4.83 2.72 6.71
C GLY A 82 -3.50 2.00 6.47
N ALA A 83 -3.47 0.68 6.60
CA ALA A 83 -2.23 -0.09 6.48
C ALA A 83 -1.69 -0.08 5.04
N LEU A 84 -2.58 -0.14 4.04
CA LEU A 84 -2.20 -0.08 2.62
C LEU A 84 -1.89 1.34 2.16
N LYS A 85 -2.60 2.36 2.68
CA LYS A 85 -2.31 3.78 2.37
C LYS A 85 -1.00 4.27 2.97
N SER A 86 -0.52 3.61 4.05
CA SER A 86 0.83 3.71 4.59
C SER A 86 1.40 5.15 4.66
N ARG A 87 0.63 6.08 5.26
CA ARG A 87 0.98 7.51 5.40
C ARG A 87 2.35 7.80 6.06
N GLY A 88 2.90 6.84 6.81
CA GLY A 88 4.23 6.95 7.43
C GLY A 88 5.41 6.50 6.55
N LEU A 89 5.15 6.04 5.32
CA LEU A 89 6.18 5.66 4.35
C LEU A 89 6.56 6.85 3.45
N GLU A 90 7.82 6.87 3.02
CA GLU A 90 8.27 7.73 1.93
C GLU A 90 7.43 7.52 0.66
N LYS A 91 7.31 8.57 -0.16
CA LYS A 91 6.46 8.56 -1.35
C LYS A 91 6.81 7.43 -2.31
N PHE A 92 8.10 7.17 -2.57
CA PHE A 92 8.51 6.08 -3.47
C PHE A 92 8.01 4.71 -3.00
N GLN A 93 8.01 4.42 -1.70
CA GLN A 93 7.50 3.15 -1.18
C GLN A 93 5.99 3.03 -1.37
N ARG A 94 5.25 4.14 -1.21
CA ARG A 94 3.80 4.15 -1.43
C ARG A 94 3.45 3.89 -2.90
N VAL A 95 4.13 4.58 -3.81
CA VAL A 95 3.94 4.38 -5.26
C VAL A 95 4.32 2.95 -5.66
N PHE A 96 5.45 2.43 -5.15
CA PHE A 96 5.85 1.06 -5.42
C PHE A 96 4.80 0.05 -4.94
N LEU A 97 4.31 0.21 -3.71
CA LEU A 97 3.29 -0.68 -3.13
C LEU A 97 1.99 -0.65 -3.96
N GLU A 98 1.59 0.53 -4.40
CA GLU A 98 0.40 0.73 -5.24
C GLU A 98 0.53 -0.02 -6.57
N GLU A 99 1.63 0.17 -7.29
CA GLU A 99 1.85 -0.51 -8.57
C GLU A 99 2.06 -2.01 -8.42
N MET A 100 2.75 -2.45 -7.37
CA MET A 100 2.93 -3.86 -7.07
C MET A 100 1.59 -4.56 -6.79
N ILE A 101 0.71 -3.95 -5.97
CA ILE A 101 -0.63 -4.48 -5.71
C ILE A 101 -1.44 -4.53 -7.00
N LYS A 102 -1.37 -3.48 -7.83
CA LYS A 102 -2.04 -3.46 -9.13
C LYS A 102 -1.58 -4.61 -10.04
N LEU A 103 -0.28 -4.86 -10.15
CA LEU A 103 0.27 -6.00 -10.90
C LEU A 103 -0.24 -7.35 -10.39
N ILE A 104 -0.34 -7.53 -9.07
CA ILE A 104 -0.90 -8.75 -8.48
C ILE A 104 -2.37 -8.91 -8.88
N MET A 105 -3.17 -7.84 -8.78
CA MET A 105 -4.59 -7.84 -9.11
C MET A 105 -4.85 -8.05 -10.61
N GLU A 106 -3.94 -7.61 -11.47
CA GLU A 106 -3.96 -7.87 -12.91
C GLU A 106 -3.42 -9.27 -13.28
N GLY A 107 -2.97 -10.07 -12.31
CA GLY A 107 -2.43 -11.40 -12.55
C GLY A 107 -1.04 -11.42 -13.22
N LYS A 108 -0.25 -10.36 -13.02
CA LYS A 108 1.11 -10.18 -13.58
C LYS A 108 2.21 -10.11 -12.50
N PRO A 109 2.28 -11.05 -11.54
CA PRO A 109 3.27 -11.00 -10.47
C PRO A 109 4.72 -11.08 -10.98
N GLU A 110 4.96 -11.67 -12.16
CA GLU A 110 6.27 -11.74 -12.80
C GLU A 110 6.87 -10.37 -13.14
N ALA A 111 6.02 -9.36 -13.41
CA ALA A 111 6.45 -8.00 -13.71
C ALA A 111 6.93 -7.22 -12.48
N ILE A 112 6.74 -7.74 -11.26
CA ILE A 112 7.16 -7.08 -10.01
C ILE A 112 8.68 -6.95 -9.94
N ALA A 113 9.42 -7.92 -10.48
CA ALA A 113 10.88 -7.86 -10.53
C ALA A 113 11.34 -6.67 -11.39
N ASP A 114 10.72 -6.46 -12.55
CA ASP A 114 11.03 -5.35 -13.44
C ASP A 114 10.61 -4.00 -12.84
N LEU A 115 9.47 -3.95 -12.16
CA LEU A 115 9.05 -2.78 -11.38
C LEU A 115 10.10 -2.40 -10.34
N ARG A 116 10.55 -3.37 -9.53
CA ARG A 116 11.59 -3.16 -8.51
C ARG A 116 12.89 -2.66 -9.14
N ASN A 117 13.33 -3.28 -10.23
CA ASN A 117 14.54 -2.87 -10.94
C ASN A 117 14.41 -1.46 -11.53
N GLY A 118 13.24 -1.09 -12.03
CA GLY A 118 12.96 0.27 -12.49
C GLY A 118 13.07 1.31 -11.38
N PHE A 119 12.53 1.00 -10.20
CA PHE A 119 12.62 1.86 -9.03
C PHE A 119 14.07 2.00 -8.55
N GLU A 120 14.82 0.90 -8.44
CA GLU A 120 16.24 0.95 -8.08
C GLU A 120 17.04 1.81 -9.06
N ARG A 121 16.87 1.62 -10.38
CA ARG A 121 17.57 2.44 -11.37
C ARG A 121 17.30 3.93 -11.19
N LYS A 122 16.03 4.31 -11.00
CA LYS A 122 15.64 5.71 -10.80
C LYS A 122 16.27 6.31 -9.53
N ILE A 123 16.38 5.54 -8.46
CA ILE A 123 17.05 5.96 -7.22
C ILE A 123 18.56 6.13 -7.47
N ARG A 124 19.21 5.12 -8.05
CA ARG A 124 20.67 5.13 -8.29
C ARG A 124 21.12 6.21 -9.26
N ASN A 125 20.32 6.48 -10.28
CA ASN A 125 20.60 7.48 -11.29
C ASN A 125 20.20 8.90 -10.84
N GLY A 126 19.57 9.05 -9.67
CA GLY A 126 19.06 10.35 -9.22
C GLY A 126 17.98 10.93 -10.14
N GLU A 127 17.18 10.08 -10.79
CA GLU A 127 16.14 10.52 -11.74
C GLU A 127 14.96 11.21 -11.03
N TRP A 128 14.78 10.95 -9.74
CA TRP A 128 13.74 11.57 -8.92
C TRP A 128 14.20 12.80 -8.17
N ASN A 129 13.26 13.72 -7.97
CA ASN A 129 13.39 14.79 -7.00
C ASN A 129 13.27 14.22 -5.56
N ILE A 130 13.78 14.97 -4.58
CA ILE A 130 13.79 14.57 -3.18
C ILE A 130 12.39 14.35 -2.62
N ASP A 131 11.33 14.89 -3.24
CA ASP A 131 9.94 14.65 -2.86
C ASP A 131 9.55 13.16 -2.87
N MET A 132 10.21 12.36 -3.73
CA MET A 132 10.02 10.91 -3.78
C MET A 132 10.67 10.19 -2.60
N LEU A 133 11.79 10.70 -2.10
CA LEU A 133 12.64 10.04 -1.11
C LEU A 133 12.49 10.63 0.30
N MET A 134 11.96 11.83 0.42
CA MET A 134 11.77 12.48 1.71
C MET A 134 10.67 11.80 2.51
N LYS A 135 10.82 11.85 3.82
CA LYS A 135 9.82 11.50 4.80
C LYS A 135 9.31 12.77 5.46
N THR A 136 8.01 12.82 5.74
CA THR A 136 7.40 13.91 6.51
C THR A 136 6.78 13.33 7.78
N ASP A 137 7.29 13.76 8.93
CA ASP A 137 6.75 13.37 10.23
C ASP A 137 6.15 14.59 10.94
N THR A 138 5.05 14.37 11.66
CA THR A 138 4.40 15.40 12.49
C THR A 138 4.87 15.29 13.93
N LEU A 139 5.36 16.40 14.50
CA LEU A 139 5.71 16.47 15.91
C LEU A 139 4.46 16.29 16.78
N GLN A 140 4.53 15.36 17.73
CA GLN A 140 3.41 15.00 18.62
C GLN A 140 3.58 15.61 20.01
N ASP A 141 4.82 15.76 20.46
CA ASP A 141 5.19 16.37 21.73
C ASP A 141 6.00 17.65 21.49
N SER A 142 6.11 18.51 22.51
CA SER A 142 7.07 19.61 22.49
C SER A 142 8.52 19.08 22.49
N LEU A 143 9.46 19.91 22.04
CA LEU A 143 10.88 19.56 22.01
C LEU A 143 11.45 19.25 23.40
N ASP A 144 11.02 19.97 24.43
CA ASP A 144 11.45 19.73 25.82
C ASP A 144 10.93 18.39 26.33
N LYS A 145 9.64 18.09 26.10
CA LYS A 145 9.05 16.80 26.48
C LYS A 145 9.71 15.64 25.76
N TYR A 146 10.07 15.81 24.48
CA TYR A 146 10.87 14.84 23.74
C TYR A 146 12.24 14.62 24.40
N ARG A 147 12.99 15.69 24.72
CA ARG A 147 14.29 15.60 25.40
C ARG A 147 14.18 14.86 26.74
N SER A 148 13.18 15.18 27.56
CA SER A 148 12.95 14.48 28.83
C SER A 148 12.67 12.99 28.62
N LYS A 149 11.90 12.61 27.59
CA LYS A 149 11.64 11.20 27.26
C LYS A 149 12.89 10.46 26.79
N ILE A 150 13.76 11.10 26.00
CA ILE A 150 15.06 10.51 25.61
C ILE A 150 15.96 10.32 26.83
N ALA A 151 16.07 11.33 27.69
CA ALA A 151 16.90 11.25 28.90
C ALA A 151 16.41 10.19 29.88
N GLY A 152 15.10 9.99 29.98
CA GLY A 152 14.48 8.94 30.80
C GLY A 152 14.34 7.58 30.10
N SER A 153 14.94 7.39 28.91
CA SER A 153 14.84 6.14 28.11
C SER A 153 13.40 5.69 27.79
N ALA A 154 12.43 6.61 27.85
CA ALA A 154 11.02 6.34 27.59
C ALA A 154 10.67 6.40 26.09
N ARG A 155 11.63 6.77 25.23
CA ARG A 155 11.46 6.87 23.78
C ARG A 155 12.81 6.74 23.06
N ASN A 156 12.80 6.22 21.84
CA ASN A 156 13.94 6.24 20.92
C ASN A 156 14.08 7.60 20.22
N ARG A 157 15.31 7.94 19.80
CA ARG A 157 15.56 9.14 19.00
C ARG A 157 14.86 9.08 17.65
N ALA A 158 14.38 10.24 17.19
CA ALA A 158 13.64 10.38 15.94
C ALA A 158 14.18 11.55 15.12
N ALA A 159 14.50 11.29 13.85
CA ALA A 159 15.10 12.24 12.92
C ALA A 159 14.41 13.62 12.91
N ALA A 160 13.07 13.64 12.84
CA ALA A 160 12.30 14.88 12.85
C ALA A 160 12.58 15.73 14.10
N TYR A 161 12.62 15.13 15.29
CA TYR A 161 12.89 15.86 16.52
C TYR A 161 14.35 16.31 16.61
N GLU A 162 15.30 15.47 16.21
CA GLU A 162 16.73 15.84 16.19
C GLU A 162 16.96 17.03 15.24
N LEU A 163 16.35 17.03 14.05
CA LEU A 163 16.38 18.16 13.12
C LEU A 163 15.70 19.40 13.69
N ALA A 164 14.55 19.24 14.35
CA ALA A 164 13.85 20.35 14.99
C ALA A 164 14.75 21.04 16.03
N LEU A 165 15.43 20.26 16.86
CA LEU A 165 16.33 20.73 17.91
C LEU A 165 17.53 21.49 17.35
N VAL A 166 18.12 21.02 16.25
CA VAL A 166 19.29 21.65 15.62
C VAL A 166 18.92 22.91 14.85
N SER A 167 17.72 22.98 14.27
CA SER A 167 17.30 24.09 13.41
C SER A 167 17.24 25.47 14.09
N GLY A 168 17.16 25.51 15.43
CA GLY A 168 16.92 26.73 16.20
C GLY A 168 15.52 27.36 16.01
N ARG A 169 14.64 26.76 15.20
CA ARG A 169 13.27 27.25 14.97
C ARG A 169 12.35 26.84 16.13
N SER A 170 11.38 27.68 16.43
CA SER A 170 10.36 27.42 17.46
C SER A 170 9.27 26.48 16.95
N TYR A 171 9.58 25.20 16.81
CA TYR A 171 8.61 24.17 16.44
C TYR A 171 7.65 23.84 17.59
N LYS A 172 6.39 23.57 17.25
CA LYS A 172 5.29 23.21 18.15
C LYS A 172 4.72 21.82 17.80
N PRO A 173 4.03 21.17 18.75
CA PRO A 173 3.21 20.00 18.44
C PRO A 173 2.24 20.32 17.30
N GLY A 174 2.14 19.42 16.32
CA GLY A 174 1.39 19.61 15.08
C GLY A 174 2.25 20.05 13.89
N ASP A 175 3.45 20.60 14.11
CA ASP A 175 4.33 21.00 13.03
C ASP A 175 4.87 19.78 12.28
N GLN A 176 5.04 19.93 10.96
CA GLN A 176 5.57 18.90 10.08
C GLN A 176 7.03 19.17 9.75
N ILE A 177 7.83 18.10 9.74
CA ILE A 177 9.23 18.14 9.36
C ILE A 177 9.45 17.15 8.23
N SER A 178 9.82 17.70 7.08
CA SER A 178 10.21 16.94 5.89
C SER A 178 11.73 16.80 5.84
N TYR A 179 12.22 15.58 5.74
CA TYR A 179 13.64 15.26 5.77
C TYR A 179 13.99 14.08 4.88
N TYR A 180 15.26 13.96 4.52
CA TYR A 180 15.83 12.83 3.80
C TYR A 180 17.08 12.34 4.51
N ILE A 181 17.57 11.16 4.14
CA ILE A 181 18.79 10.58 4.70
C ILE A 181 19.93 10.84 3.74
N LYS A 182 20.95 11.57 4.20
CA LYS A 182 22.15 11.83 3.42
C LYS A 182 23.18 10.71 3.57
N ALA A 183 24.04 10.58 2.56
CA ALA A 183 25.20 9.71 2.61
C ALA A 183 26.18 10.21 3.68
N THR A 184 26.78 9.27 4.41
CA THR A 184 27.77 9.56 5.44
C THR A 184 29.01 8.68 5.22
N PRO A 185 30.22 9.17 5.52
CA PRO A 185 31.46 8.38 5.33
C PRO A 185 31.47 7.06 6.12
N LYS A 186 30.76 7.02 7.25
CA LYS A 186 30.56 5.83 8.08
C LYS A 186 29.06 5.60 8.26
N LYS A 187 28.65 4.34 8.40
CA LYS A 187 27.26 3.99 8.71
C LYS A 187 26.88 4.55 10.08
N VAL A 188 25.90 5.44 10.11
CA VAL A 188 25.34 6.02 11.33
C VAL A 188 23.84 5.74 11.41
N PRO A 189 23.22 5.84 12.59
CA PRO A 189 21.77 5.79 12.70
C PRO A 189 21.09 6.82 11.79
N ALA A 190 19.94 6.47 11.22
CA ALA A 190 19.24 7.33 10.27
C ALA A 190 18.90 8.72 10.85
N TYR A 191 18.64 8.83 12.16
CA TYR A 191 18.38 10.13 12.78
C TYR A 191 19.59 11.07 12.79
N GLU A 192 20.83 10.55 12.72
CA GLU A 192 22.07 11.35 12.65
C GLU A 192 22.42 11.72 11.22
N ALA A 193 22.05 10.88 10.25
CA ALA A 193 22.20 11.13 8.83
C ALA A 193 21.03 11.92 8.23
N ALA A 194 20.04 12.33 9.02
CA ALA A 194 18.90 13.07 8.51
C ALA A 194 19.28 14.52 8.17
N LYS A 195 18.69 15.06 7.10
CA LYS A 195 18.82 16.46 6.67
C LYS A 195 17.46 16.98 6.20
N LEU A 196 17.18 18.28 6.44
CA LEU A 196 15.91 18.87 6.05
C LEU A 196 15.77 18.82 4.52
N ALA A 197 14.57 18.47 4.03
CA ALA A 197 14.29 18.44 2.60
C ALA A 197 14.44 19.84 1.95
N SER A 198 14.26 20.92 2.72
CA SER A 198 14.51 22.29 2.27
C SER A 198 15.99 22.58 1.95
N ASP A 199 16.90 21.78 2.50
CA ASP A 199 18.35 21.97 2.37
C ASP A 199 18.93 21.05 1.29
N PHE A 200 18.06 20.38 0.52
CA PHE A 200 18.45 19.52 -0.58
C PHE A 200 18.99 20.35 -1.75
N ASP A 201 20.20 20.03 -2.20
CA ASP A 201 20.83 20.67 -3.34
C ASP A 201 20.77 19.75 -4.56
N THR A 202 19.98 20.14 -5.57
CA THR A 202 19.85 19.38 -6.83
C THR A 202 21.14 19.26 -7.63
N GLN A 203 22.10 20.18 -7.45
CA GLN A 203 23.38 20.17 -8.15
C GLN A 203 24.43 19.33 -7.40
N ASN A 204 24.35 19.29 -6.07
CA ASN A 204 25.25 18.52 -5.21
C ASN A 204 24.44 17.52 -4.36
N ARG A 205 23.86 16.54 -5.05
CA ARG A 205 23.02 15.50 -4.45
C ARG A 205 23.81 14.69 -3.42
N ASP A 206 23.31 14.68 -2.19
CA ASP A 206 23.94 14.03 -1.05
C ASP A 206 23.05 12.94 -0.43
N GLU A 207 21.95 12.53 -1.06
CA GLU A 207 21.08 11.48 -0.55
C GLU A 207 21.79 10.11 -0.48
N ASN A 208 21.41 9.30 0.50
CA ASN A 208 21.94 7.96 0.68
C ASN A 208 21.19 6.96 -0.22
N VAL A 209 21.65 6.81 -1.46
CA VAL A 209 21.09 5.89 -2.45
C VAL A 209 20.89 4.48 -1.87
N ASP A 210 21.91 3.90 -1.23
CA ASP A 210 21.84 2.52 -0.73
C ASP A 210 20.84 2.37 0.42
N TYR A 211 20.64 3.40 1.24
CA TYR A 211 19.58 3.40 2.26
C TYR A 211 18.19 3.27 1.63
N TYR A 212 17.93 4.00 0.54
CA TYR A 212 16.64 3.97 -0.13
C TYR A 212 16.40 2.68 -0.92
N VAL A 213 17.45 2.14 -1.54
CA VAL A 213 17.39 0.81 -2.19
C VAL A 213 17.15 -0.29 -1.15
N ALA A 214 17.82 -0.25 0.00
CA ALA A 214 17.58 -1.22 1.07
C ALA A 214 16.14 -1.18 1.58
N LYS A 215 15.53 0.00 1.69
CA LYS A 215 14.10 0.13 2.02
C LYS A 215 13.18 -0.49 0.95
N LEU A 216 13.51 -0.32 -0.32
CA LEU A 216 12.79 -0.97 -1.41
C LEU A 216 12.85 -2.50 -1.27
N ASP A 217 14.02 -3.04 -0.96
CA ASP A 217 14.22 -4.48 -0.78
C ASP A 217 13.48 -5.03 0.44
N GLU A 218 13.50 -4.30 1.57
CA GLU A 218 12.71 -4.63 2.75
C GLU A 218 11.21 -4.63 2.44
N LEU A 219 10.74 -3.68 1.63
CA LEU A 219 9.36 -3.61 1.19
C LEU A 219 8.99 -4.84 0.33
N VAL A 220 9.78 -5.19 -0.67
CA VAL A 220 9.54 -6.39 -1.48
C VAL A 220 9.53 -7.66 -0.64
N LYS A 221 10.53 -7.81 0.25
CA LYS A 221 10.62 -8.96 1.16
C LYS A 221 9.40 -9.07 2.08
N LYS A 222 8.87 -7.95 2.55
CA LYS A 222 7.68 -7.94 3.41
C LYS A 222 6.42 -8.46 2.68
N PHE A 223 6.37 -8.30 1.36
CA PHE A 223 5.21 -8.66 0.54
C PHE A 223 5.44 -9.92 -0.31
N SER A 224 6.60 -10.58 -0.23
CA SER A 224 6.90 -11.79 -1.02
C SER A 224 5.96 -12.97 -0.72
N GLY A 225 5.47 -13.09 0.53
CA GLY A 225 4.49 -14.13 0.87
C GLY A 225 3.14 -13.96 0.15
N LEU A 226 2.83 -12.75 -0.33
CA LEU A 226 1.59 -12.47 -1.07
C LEU A 226 1.73 -12.81 -2.55
N THR A 227 2.92 -12.67 -3.14
CA THR A 227 3.18 -13.10 -4.52
C THR A 227 3.17 -14.63 -4.65
N GLU A 228 3.61 -15.35 -3.61
CA GLU A 228 3.53 -16.81 -3.57
C GLU A 228 2.08 -17.29 -3.39
N ALA A 229 1.31 -16.68 -2.47
CA ALA A 229 -0.07 -17.05 -2.21
C ALA A 229 -1.05 -16.68 -3.34
N ALA A 230 -0.79 -15.63 -4.13
CA ALA A 230 -1.56 -15.30 -5.33
C ALA A 230 -1.54 -16.43 -6.38
N SER A 231 -0.59 -17.36 -6.29
CA SER A 231 -0.47 -18.54 -7.16
C SER A 231 -1.37 -19.71 -6.72
N ALA A 232 -1.99 -19.64 -5.53
CA ALA A 232 -2.83 -20.70 -4.97
C ALA A 232 -3.99 -20.10 -4.16
N PRO A 233 -5.17 -19.89 -4.76
CA PRO A 233 -6.31 -19.31 -4.04
C PRO A 233 -6.75 -20.28 -2.93
N LYS A 234 -6.53 -19.88 -1.67
CA LYS A 234 -7.06 -20.59 -0.51
C LYS A 234 -8.47 -20.08 -0.26
N GLN A 235 -9.45 -20.75 -0.87
CA GLN A 235 -10.86 -20.46 -0.66
C GLN A 235 -11.24 -20.87 0.77
N GLU A 236 -11.55 -19.89 1.62
CA GLU A 236 -12.16 -20.20 2.91
C GLU A 236 -13.62 -20.59 2.68
N SER A 237 -13.95 -21.83 3.02
CA SER A 237 -15.33 -22.31 3.05
C SER A 237 -16.01 -21.79 4.32
N LEU A 238 -16.98 -20.89 4.16
CA LEU A 238 -17.92 -20.59 5.23
C LEU A 238 -18.78 -21.85 5.44
N ALA A 239 -18.66 -22.46 6.62
CA ALA A 239 -19.60 -23.47 7.06
C ALA A 239 -20.93 -22.75 7.36
N LEU A 240 -21.92 -22.97 6.51
CA LEU A 240 -23.33 -22.64 6.78
C LEU A 240 -23.93 -23.64 7.76
#